data_AF-A0A9N9I9A8-F1
#
_entry.id   AF-A0A9N9I9A8-F1
#
_cell.length_a   1.000
_cell.length_b   1.000
_cell.length_c   1.000
_cell.angle_alpha   90.00
_cell.angle_beta   90.00
_cell.angle_gamma   90.00
#
_symmetry.space_group_name_H-M   'P 1'
#
loop_
_entity.id
_entity.type
_entity.pdbx_description
1 polymer ?
#
loop_
_entity_poly.entity_id
_entity_poly.type
_entity_poly.pdbx_seq_one_letter_code
_entity_poly.pdbx_strand_id
1 'polypeptide(L)'
;MYKIQRFMTLGNVKYAFAKINQRAYASTSRAKVPLNEEWVKIVTKELKGKDPEKTLTWHTAENIDVKPVYTRADTENFPDEIPGKFP
;
A
#
# COMPACT_ATOMS: atom_id res chain seq x y z
N MET A 1 -48.23 4.66 -56.39
CA MET A 1 -47.64 5.79 -55.67
C MET A 1 -46.72 5.23 -54.57
N TYR A 2 -45.49 5.74 -54.47
CA TYR A 2 -44.27 5.03 -54.07
C TYR A 2 -44.13 4.62 -52.59
N LYS A 3 -43.54 3.43 -52.39
CA LYS A 3 -42.79 2.96 -51.19
C LYS A 3 -41.85 4.04 -50.65
N ILE A 4 -41.74 4.21 -49.34
CA ILE A 4 -40.45 4.35 -48.64
C ILE A 4 -40.60 3.77 -47.21
N GLN A 5 -39.91 2.65 -46.97
CA GLN A 5 -39.49 2.22 -45.65
C GLN A 5 -38.32 3.11 -45.22
N ARG A 6 -38.39 3.73 -44.03
CA ARG A 6 -37.22 4.37 -43.42
C ARG A 6 -36.97 3.74 -42.07
N PHE A 7 -36.16 2.68 -42.07
CA PHE A 7 -35.38 2.27 -40.92
C PHE A 7 -34.50 3.45 -40.49
N MET A 8 -34.69 3.97 -39.29
CA MET A 8 -33.67 4.80 -38.64
C MET A 8 -33.12 3.97 -37.48
N THR A 9 -32.02 3.27 -37.77
CA THR A 9 -31.17 2.67 -36.75
C THR A 9 -30.53 3.80 -35.95
N LEU A 10 -31.09 4.12 -34.78
CA LEU A 10 -30.39 4.95 -33.81
C LEU A 10 -29.21 4.12 -33.30
N GLY A 11 -28.02 4.52 -33.73
CA GLY A 11 -26.77 3.82 -33.50
C GLY A 11 -26.53 3.56 -32.01
N ASN A 12 -26.14 2.32 -31.71
CA ASN A 12 -25.57 1.94 -30.43
C ASN A 12 -24.30 2.75 -30.17
N VAL A 13 -24.41 3.80 -29.37
CA VAL A 13 -23.26 4.49 -28.78
C VAL A 13 -22.63 3.52 -27.78
N LYS A 14 -21.57 2.83 -28.22
CA LYS A 14 -20.73 2.04 -27.31
C LYS A 14 -19.94 3.03 -26.46
N TYR A 15 -20.39 3.27 -25.24
CA TYR A 15 -19.58 3.96 -24.23
C TYR A 15 -18.40 3.05 -23.88
N ALA A 16 -17.27 3.26 -24.55
CA ALA A 16 -16.00 2.71 -24.12
C ALA A 16 -15.56 3.48 -22.87
N PHE A 17 -15.85 2.93 -21.69
CA PHE A 17 -15.20 3.36 -20.47
C PHE A 17 -13.71 3.04 -20.60
N ALA A 18 -12.92 4.05 -20.95
CA ALA A 18 -11.47 3.97 -20.86
C ALA A 18 -11.13 3.54 -19.43
N LYS A 19 -10.48 2.39 -19.28
CA LYS A 19 -9.88 2.00 -18.00
C LYS A 19 -8.87 3.08 -17.68
N ILE A 20 -9.26 3.99 -16.78
CA ILE A 20 -8.35 4.94 -16.17
C ILE A 20 -7.21 4.09 -15.61
N ASN A 21 -6.02 4.22 -16.20
CA ASN A 21 -4.80 3.75 -15.58
C ASN A 21 -4.73 4.46 -14.24
N GLN A 22 -5.19 3.79 -13.18
CA GLN A 22 -4.84 4.15 -11.84
C GLN A 22 -3.31 4.13 -11.84
N ARG A 23 -2.70 5.31 -11.91
CA ARG A 23 -1.32 5.47 -11.49
C ARG A 23 -1.35 5.02 -10.05
N ALA A 24 -1.01 3.75 -9.83
CA ALA A 24 -0.65 3.30 -8.51
C ALA A 24 0.55 4.17 -8.16
N TYR A 25 0.32 5.19 -7.33
CA TYR A 25 1.35 5.71 -6.46
C TYR A 25 1.63 4.56 -5.48
N ALA A 26 2.25 3.51 -6.00
CA ALA A 26 2.67 2.37 -5.24
C ALA A 26 3.76 2.93 -4.33
N SER A 27 3.43 3.12 -3.05
CA SER A 27 4.44 2.96 -2.02
C SER A 27 4.87 1.51 -2.14
N THR A 28 5.88 1.26 -2.97
CA THR A 28 6.58 -0.01 -3.04
C THR A 28 6.82 -0.40 -1.59
N SER A 29 6.25 -1.53 -1.16
CA SER A 29 6.45 -2.07 0.18
C SER A 29 7.96 -2.26 0.34
N ARG A 30 8.62 -1.25 0.89
CA ARG A 30 10.04 -1.29 1.24
C ARG A 30 10.17 -2.53 2.12
N ALA A 31 11.08 -3.42 1.77
CA ALA A 31 11.28 -4.69 2.46
C ALA A 31 11.17 -4.45 3.98
N LYS A 32 10.03 -4.82 4.56
CA LYS A 32 9.76 -4.57 5.97
C LYS A 32 10.70 -5.50 6.72
N VAL A 33 11.74 -4.93 7.32
CA VAL A 33 12.62 -5.67 8.22
C VAL A 33 11.70 -6.35 9.24
N PRO A 34 11.74 -7.69 9.33
CA PRO A 34 10.83 -8.42 10.19
C PRO A 34 11.05 -8.00 11.63
N LEU A 35 10.01 -8.16 12.45
CA LEU A 35 10.12 -7.92 13.88
C LEU A 35 11.15 -8.88 14.49
N ASN A 36 11.93 -8.38 15.45
CA ASN A 36 12.94 -9.19 16.10
C ASN A 36 12.30 -10.40 16.81
N GLU A 37 12.78 -11.60 16.49
CA GLU A 37 12.18 -12.86 16.98
C GLU A 37 12.21 -13.01 18.51
N GLU A 38 13.26 -12.50 19.16
CA GLU A 38 13.38 -12.55 20.62
C GLU A 38 12.31 -11.67 21.26
N TRP A 39 12.14 -10.47 20.73
CA TRP A 39 11.11 -9.54 21.17
C TRP A 39 9.71 -10.12 20.94
N VAL A 40 9.45 -10.71 19.78
CA VAL A 40 8.18 -11.39 19.44
C VAL A 40 7.86 -12.48 20.47
N LYS A 41 8.84 -13.31 20.85
CA LYS A 41 8.64 -14.39 21.84
C LYS A 41 8.27 -13.86 23.22
N ILE A 42 8.86 -12.75 23.66
CA ILE A 42 8.54 -12.11 24.94
C ILE A 42 7.12 -11.54 24.89
N VAL A 43 6.81 -10.75 23.88
CA VAL A 43 5.53 -10.07 23.77
C VAL A 43 4.37 -11.03 23.51
N THR A 44 4.59 -12.13 22.79
CA THR A 44 3.56 -13.16 22.58
C THR A 44 3.11 -13.78 23.90
N LYS A 45 4.03 -13.93 24.87
CA LYS A 45 3.67 -14.39 26.23
C LYS A 45 2.80 -13.37 26.96
N GLU A 46 3.18 -12.09 26.89
CA GLU A 46 2.44 -10.99 27.52
C GLU A 46 1.04 -10.79 26.90
N LEU A 47 0.93 -10.93 25.58
CA LEU A 47 -0.31 -10.79 24.83
C LEU A 47 -1.18 -12.06 24.84
N LYS A 48 -0.86 -13.05 25.67
CA LYS A 48 -1.62 -14.31 25.81
C LYS A 48 -1.80 -15.05 24.49
N GLY A 49 -0.77 -15.06 23.64
CA GLY A 49 -0.78 -15.75 22.36
C GLY A 49 -1.36 -14.96 21.19
N LYS A 50 -1.71 -13.68 21.36
CA LYS A 50 -2.05 -12.82 20.21
C LYS A 50 -0.80 -12.48 19.40
N ASP A 51 -0.99 -12.36 18.09
CA ASP A 51 0.05 -11.95 17.16
C ASP A 51 0.49 -10.50 17.47
N PRO A 52 1.76 -10.29 17.91
CA PRO A 52 2.24 -8.97 18.28
C PRO A 52 2.34 -8.03 17.09
N GLU A 53 2.60 -8.53 15.88
CA GLU A 53 2.71 -7.69 14.69
C GLU A 53 1.36 -7.08 14.34
N LYS A 54 0.29 -7.87 14.32
CA LYS A 54 -1.06 -7.37 14.02
C LYS A 54 -1.67 -6.55 15.14
N THR A 55 -1.34 -6.88 16.39
CA THR A 55 -1.99 -6.24 17.55
C THR A 55 -1.35 -4.90 17.91
N LEU A 56 -0.03 -4.77 17.73
CA LEU A 56 0.72 -3.60 18.18
C LEU A 56 1.18 -2.68 17.05
N THR A 57 1.00 -3.08 15.79
CA THR A 57 1.24 -2.17 14.66
C THR A 57 0.21 -1.06 14.69
N TRP A 58 0.69 0.19 14.63
CA TRP A 58 -0.18 1.34 14.53
C TRP A 58 -0.35 1.74 13.06
N HIS A 59 -1.59 1.69 12.59
CA HIS A 59 -1.99 2.20 11.29
C HIS A 59 -2.35 3.69 11.40
N THR A 60 -1.50 4.55 10.84
CA THR A 60 -1.71 6.00 10.85
C THR A 60 -2.65 6.43 9.72
N ALA A 61 -3.26 7.62 9.86
CA ALA A 61 -4.09 8.22 8.80
C ALA A 61 -3.30 8.56 7.53
N GLU A 62 -1.96 8.58 7.63
CA GLU A 62 -1.01 8.79 6.52
C GLU A 62 -0.76 7.51 5.71
N ASN A 63 -1.45 6.41 6.04
CA ASN A 63 -1.28 5.10 5.42
C ASN A 63 0.15 4.55 5.62
N ILE A 64 0.72 4.83 6.79
CA ILE A 64 2.02 4.31 7.23
C ILE A 64 1.78 3.37 8.41
N ASP A 65 2.33 2.16 8.28
CA ASP A 65 2.36 1.17 9.35
C ASP A 65 3.57 1.41 10.25
N VAL A 66 3.34 1.92 11.44
CA VAL A 66 4.38 2.15 12.44
C VAL A 66 4.59 0.88 13.25
N LYS A 67 5.83 0.38 13.27
CA LYS A 67 6.21 -0.79 14.06
C LYS A 67 6.27 -0.42 15.55
N PRO A 68 5.94 -1.35 16.46
CA PRO A 68 6.01 -1.11 17.90
C PRO A 68 7.45 -0.97 18.42
N VAL A 69 8.42 -1.61 17.76
CA VAL A 69 9.85 -1.55 18.12
C VAL A 69 10.69 -1.52 16.85
N TYR A 70 11.73 -0.69 16.88
CA TYR A 70 12.76 -0.57 15.85
C TYR A 70 14.10 -1.05 16.40
N THR A 71 14.88 -1.70 15.55
CA THR A 71 16.18 -2.26 15.89
C THR A 71 17.25 -1.76 14.93
N ARG A 72 18.52 -2.07 15.20
CA ARG A 72 19.63 -1.69 14.30
C ARG A 72 19.41 -2.15 12.85
N ALA A 73 18.81 -3.33 12.67
CA ALA A 73 18.49 -3.88 11.34
C ALA A 73 17.59 -2.94 10.51
N ASP A 74 16.76 -2.11 11.16
CA ASP A 74 15.93 -1.12 10.48
C ASP A 74 16.73 0.04 9.88
N THR A 75 17.93 0.29 10.42
CA THR A 75 18.78 1.44 10.04
C THR A 75 19.97 1.07 9.15
N GLU A 76 20.20 -0.21 8.86
CA GLU A 76 21.43 -0.69 8.18
C GLU A 76 21.65 -0.11 6.78
N ASN A 77 20.57 0.25 6.08
CA ASN A 77 20.62 0.75 4.71
C ASN A 77 20.54 2.27 4.61
N PHE A 78 20.72 3.00 5.72
CA PHE A 78 20.70 4.46 5.69
C PHE A 78 22.10 5.00 5.35
N PRO A 79 22.21 5.91 4.37
CA PRO A 79 23.46 6.61 4.12
C PRO A 79 23.74 7.62 5.22
N ASP A 80 25.02 7.94 5.43
CA ASP A 80 25.42 9.04 6.31
C ASP A 80 25.08 10.38 5.66
N GLU A 81 24.03 11.04 6.17
CA GLU A 81 23.58 12.35 5.70
C GLU A 81 24.21 13.48 6.52
N ILE A 82 24.60 14.57 5.84
CA ILE A 82 25.20 15.77 6.45
C ILE A 82 24.24 16.94 6.22
N PRO A 83 23.89 17.73 7.25
CA PRO A 83 22.98 18.86 7.10
C PRO A 83 23.52 19.88 6.08
N GLY A 84 22.65 20.31 5.16
CA GLY A 84 22.98 21.28 4.10
C GLY A 84 23.61 20.68 2.84
N LYS A 85 23.92 19.38 2.82
CA LYS A 85 24.31 18.65 1.60
C LYS A 85 23.09 17.95 1.02
N PHE A 86 22.70 18.32 -0.19
CA PHE A 86 21.64 17.64 -0.95
C PHE A 86 22.01 16.17 -1.20
N PRO A 87 21.11 15.24 -0.86
CA PRO A 87 20.75 14.12 -1.73
C PRO A 87 19.63 14.48 -2.70
#